data_AF-A0A536KI51-F1
#
_entry.id   AF-A0A536KI51-F1
#
_cell.length_a   1.000
_cell.length_b   1.000
_cell.length_c   1.000
_cell.angle_alpha   90.00
_cell.angle_beta   90.00
_cell.angle_gamma   90.00
#
_symmetry.space_group_name_H-M   'P 1'
#
loop_
_entity.id
_entity.type
_entity.pdbx_description
1 polymer ?
#
loop_
_entity_poly.entity_id
_entity_poly.type
_entity_poly.pdbx_seq_one_letter_code
_entity_poly.pdbx_strand_id
1 'polypeptide(L)'
;MGAPPVRLIPKDVEIAAGLRLLSAIQAVYERTDGRLGSQIGPLQLLLLRTRGRKSGQQRTACLLYVTDGGRPAVIGSKGGSDTPPAWVLNLQADPDAEIQVGTLRWPVRARFTAATDFLDSNLEAGRAGKVAIRTQEGDRTYGEVAEEANRWGNALRELHVEMENQVLIAVLDGPEFANAFFGSIKSGAVPIPVNTNLKPHDYAYFLNDSRAKVALVSAPLADAFRQVRGECRFLRQLAVIGEVGAGELSFAELLQGARAQLTPADTSRDDMCFWLYSSGTTGFPKGTVHLQHDMRFCTESYAKQVLGMTEDDVTFSVAKLYFAYGLGNALYFPFGVGASTVHLAGPPAPGTLLPLVRHFRPTLYFSVPTSYAATLAADPEVWEQADFSSVRACVSAGEPLAGSILERWQHRTGVEILDGIGSTEICHIFVSNRPGQVRPDSS
;
A
#
# COMPACT_ATOMS: atom_id res chain seq x y z
N MET A 1 13.25 52.48 11.52
CA MET A 1 12.60 52.18 10.23
C MET A 1 11.59 51.07 10.48
N GLY A 2 10.29 51.39 10.49
CA GLY A 2 9.24 50.39 10.69
C GLY A 2 9.09 49.52 9.45
N ALA A 3 8.88 48.22 9.64
CA ALA A 3 8.56 47.29 8.55
C ALA A 3 7.32 47.78 7.80
N PRO A 4 7.33 47.78 6.45
CA PRO A 4 6.17 48.21 5.68
C PRO A 4 4.95 47.30 5.97
N PRO A 5 3.72 47.84 5.97
CA PRO A 5 2.53 47.06 6.24
C PRO A 5 2.32 46.00 5.13
N VAL A 6 2.10 44.76 5.55
CA VAL A 6 1.68 43.66 4.66
C VAL A 6 0.23 43.92 4.26
N ARG A 7 0.02 44.19 2.98
CA ARG A 7 -1.33 44.36 2.41
C ARG A 7 -1.85 42.99 2.01
N LEU A 8 -2.91 42.50 2.68
CA LEU A 8 -3.63 41.31 2.24
C LEU A 8 -4.41 41.67 0.96
N ILE A 9 -4.02 41.06 -0.16
CA ILE A 9 -4.68 41.21 -1.44
C ILE A 9 -5.73 40.09 -1.59
N PRO A 10 -6.96 40.37 -2.05
CA PRO A 10 -7.98 39.34 -2.25
C PRO A 10 -7.48 38.23 -3.19
N LYS A 11 -7.60 36.97 -2.75
CA LYS A 11 -7.11 35.75 -3.42
C LYS A 11 -7.51 35.67 -4.90
N ASP A 12 -8.69 36.16 -5.24
CA ASP A 12 -9.29 35.97 -6.56
C ASP A 12 -8.73 36.91 -7.65
N VAL A 13 -8.22 38.09 -7.26
CA VAL A 13 -7.76 39.13 -8.21
C VAL A 13 -6.33 38.84 -8.71
N GLU A 14 -5.44 38.35 -7.84
CA GLU A 14 -4.08 37.97 -8.23
C GLU A 14 -4.00 36.63 -8.96
N ILE A 15 -4.86 35.65 -8.62
CA ILE A 15 -4.86 34.36 -9.33
C ILE A 15 -5.19 34.55 -10.81
N ALA A 16 -6.18 35.40 -11.13
CA ALA A 16 -6.55 35.68 -12.52
C ALA A 16 -5.44 36.42 -13.29
N ALA A 17 -4.77 37.38 -12.65
CA ALA A 17 -3.64 38.11 -13.24
C ALA A 17 -2.41 37.20 -13.44
N GLY A 18 -2.10 36.38 -12.44
CA GLY A 18 -1.01 35.39 -12.48
C GLY A 18 -1.23 34.30 -13.53
N LEU A 19 -2.46 33.81 -13.68
CA LEU A 19 -2.84 32.86 -14.73
C LEU A 19 -2.69 33.45 -16.14
N ARG A 20 -3.07 34.73 -16.33
CA ARG A 20 -2.87 35.43 -17.61
C ARG A 20 -1.40 35.62 -17.93
N LEU A 21 -0.59 35.96 -16.92
CA LEU A 21 0.86 36.10 -17.07
C LEU A 21 1.51 34.77 -17.45
N LEU A 22 1.20 33.68 -16.74
CA LEU A 22 1.69 32.32 -17.06
C LEU A 22 1.28 31.87 -18.47
N SER A 23 0.05 32.16 -18.88
CA SER A 23 -0.43 31.84 -20.22
C SER A 23 0.33 32.61 -21.32
N ALA A 24 0.63 33.89 -21.07
CA ALA A 24 1.42 34.70 -22.00
C ALA A 24 2.88 34.21 -22.07
N ILE A 25 3.46 33.84 -20.93
CA ILE A 25 4.82 33.30 -20.85
C ILE A 25 4.91 31.96 -21.55
N GLN A 26 3.93 31.07 -21.34
CA GLN A 26 3.83 29.81 -22.07
C GLN A 26 3.79 30.05 -23.59
N ALA A 27 2.98 31.00 -24.06
CA ALA A 27 2.91 31.30 -25.50
C ALA A 27 4.24 31.82 -26.07
N VAL A 28 4.99 32.64 -25.32
CA VAL A 28 6.34 33.09 -25.70
C VAL A 28 7.31 31.91 -25.69
N TYR A 29 7.27 31.08 -24.65
CA TYR A 29 8.10 29.88 -24.52
C TYR A 29 7.89 28.97 -25.74
N GLU A 30 6.66 28.60 -26.03
CA GLU A 30 6.33 27.73 -27.17
C GLU A 30 6.75 28.34 -28.52
N ARG A 31 6.44 29.62 -28.77
CA ARG A 31 6.76 30.29 -30.06
C ARG A 31 8.25 30.43 -30.31
N THR A 32 9.03 30.55 -29.24
CA THR A 32 10.49 30.75 -29.34
C THR A 32 11.26 29.45 -29.18
N ASP A 33 10.56 28.32 -29.06
CA ASP A 33 11.11 27.00 -28.76
C ASP A 33 12.08 27.04 -27.56
N GLY A 34 11.68 27.78 -26.53
CA GLY A 34 12.42 27.91 -25.27
C GLY A 34 13.66 28.76 -25.29
N ARG A 35 13.88 29.55 -26.35
CA ARG A 35 14.89 30.63 -26.35
C ARG A 35 14.50 31.79 -25.43
N LEU A 36 13.21 32.04 -25.25
CA LEU A 36 12.65 33.03 -24.33
C LEU A 36 11.53 32.38 -23.49
N GLY A 37 11.21 32.96 -22.34
CA GLY A 37 10.08 32.50 -21.52
C GLY A 37 10.35 31.26 -20.65
N SER A 38 11.59 30.76 -20.60
CA SER A 38 12.00 29.65 -19.73
C SER A 38 12.18 30.02 -18.26
N GLN A 39 12.00 31.29 -17.89
CA GLN A 39 12.12 31.77 -16.52
C GLN A 39 11.27 33.00 -16.25
N ILE A 40 10.86 33.17 -14.98
CA ILE A 40 10.18 34.36 -14.45
C ILE A 40 11.00 34.87 -13.27
N GLY A 41 11.81 35.91 -13.48
CA GLY A 41 12.78 36.34 -12.48
C GLY A 41 13.73 35.18 -12.12
N PRO A 42 13.84 34.76 -10.85
CA PRO A 42 14.67 33.63 -10.45
C PRO A 42 14.01 32.25 -10.70
N LEU A 43 12.71 32.21 -11.01
CA LEU A 43 11.94 30.97 -11.12
C LEU A 43 12.13 30.32 -12.49
N GLN A 44 12.53 29.05 -12.51
CA GLN A 44 12.72 28.27 -13.73
C GLN A 44 11.39 27.61 -14.15
N LEU A 45 11.14 27.61 -15.46
CA LEU A 45 9.95 27.02 -16.08
C LEU A 45 10.33 25.89 -17.03
N LEU A 46 9.46 24.90 -17.11
CA LEU A 46 9.47 23.88 -18.14
C LEU A 46 8.11 23.79 -18.83
N LEU A 47 8.08 23.27 -20.05
CA LEU A 47 6.84 22.87 -20.69
C LEU A 47 6.67 21.36 -20.57
N LEU A 48 5.52 20.93 -20.06
CA LEU A 48 5.10 19.54 -20.03
C LEU A 48 4.00 19.35 -21.07
N ARG A 49 4.24 18.51 -22.07
CA ARG A 49 3.25 18.14 -23.08
C ARG A 49 2.69 16.76 -22.76
N THR A 50 1.37 16.68 -22.62
CA THR A 50 0.62 15.46 -22.29
C THR A 50 -0.50 15.24 -23.30
N ARG A 51 -1.07 14.03 -23.36
CA ARG A 51 -2.30 13.78 -24.11
C ARG A 51 -3.53 14.07 -23.24
N GLY A 52 -4.43 14.92 -23.71
CA GLY A 52 -5.65 15.27 -22.98
C GLY A 52 -6.57 14.06 -22.81
N ARG A 53 -6.76 13.56 -21.58
CA ARG A 53 -7.47 12.30 -21.28
C ARG A 53 -8.89 12.18 -21.88
N LYS A 54 -9.59 13.31 -22.04
CA LYS A 54 -10.94 13.35 -22.63
C LYS A 54 -10.94 13.60 -24.14
N SER A 55 -9.94 14.32 -24.64
CA SER A 55 -9.93 14.86 -26.00
C SER A 55 -8.96 14.15 -26.95
N GLY A 56 -8.01 13.37 -26.44
CA GLY A 56 -6.92 12.78 -27.22
C GLY A 56 -5.91 13.79 -27.81
N GLN A 57 -6.21 15.09 -27.79
CA GLN A 57 -5.33 16.16 -28.26
C GLN A 57 -4.18 16.45 -27.30
N GLN A 58 -3.05 16.90 -27.84
CA GLN A 58 -1.91 17.38 -27.05
C GLN A 58 -2.30 18.59 -26.19
N ARG A 59 -1.84 18.60 -24.94
CA ARG A 59 -2.01 19.67 -23.96
C ARG A 59 -0.64 20.05 -23.43
N THR A 60 -0.32 21.34 -23.46
CA THR A 60 0.91 21.86 -22.86
C THR A 60 0.59 22.57 -21.55
N ALA A 61 1.32 22.23 -20.49
CA ALA A 61 1.33 22.95 -19.23
C ALA A 61 2.70 23.60 -19.02
N CYS A 62 2.73 24.91 -18.79
CA CYS A 62 3.92 25.59 -18.31
C CYS A 62 4.02 25.46 -16.80
N LEU A 63 5.07 24.80 -16.31
CA LEU A 63 5.24 24.42 -14.92
C LEU A 63 6.50 25.04 -14.35
N LEU A 64 6.39 25.53 -13.11
CA LEU A 64 7.55 25.77 -12.27
C LEU A 64 8.22 24.44 -11.95
N TYR A 65 9.54 24.39 -12.01
CA TYR A 65 10.30 23.21 -11.62
C TYR A 65 11.51 23.58 -10.78
N VAL A 66 11.95 22.62 -9.97
CA VAL A 66 13.22 22.65 -9.25
C VAL A 66 14.08 21.49 -9.75
N THR A 67 15.37 21.49 -9.44
CA THR A 67 16.24 20.35 -9.76
C THR A 67 16.44 19.46 -8.55
N ASP A 68 16.20 18.16 -8.71
CA ASP A 68 16.55 17.13 -7.74
C ASP A 68 17.55 16.14 -8.38
N GLY A 69 18.75 16.02 -7.82
CA GLY A 69 19.82 15.20 -8.40
C GLY A 69 20.16 15.55 -9.87
N GLY A 70 19.98 16.81 -10.26
CA GLY A 70 20.16 17.27 -11.65
C GLY A 70 18.99 16.98 -12.60
N ARG A 71 17.88 16.42 -12.10
CA ARG A 71 16.65 16.15 -12.87
C ARG A 71 15.57 17.19 -12.56
N PRO A 72 14.74 17.60 -13.54
CA PRO A 72 13.59 18.45 -13.26
C PRO A 72 12.55 17.74 -12.37
N ALA A 73 12.16 18.39 -11.28
CA ALA A 73 11.10 17.98 -10.38
C ALA A 73 9.97 19.03 -10.41
N VAL A 74 8.74 18.56 -10.65
CA VAL A 74 7.54 19.39 -10.69
C VAL A 74 6.57 18.97 -9.60
N ILE A 75 5.94 19.94 -8.96
CA ILE A 75 4.94 19.68 -7.93
C ILE A 75 3.56 19.57 -8.61
N GLY A 76 2.90 18.43 -8.42
CA GLY A 76 1.54 18.13 -8.90
C GLY A 76 0.42 18.94 -8.25
N SER A 77 0.66 20.19 -7.86
CA SER A 77 -0.28 21.04 -7.14
C SER A 77 -1.01 22.00 -8.08
N LYS A 78 -2.30 22.24 -7.81
CA LYS A 78 -3.11 23.26 -8.47
C LYS A 78 -3.24 24.50 -7.58
N GLY A 79 -2.13 24.99 -7.04
CA GLY A 79 -2.12 26.13 -6.12
C GLY A 79 -2.88 25.86 -4.82
N GLY A 80 -2.77 24.63 -4.28
CA GLY A 80 -3.45 24.22 -3.04
C GLY A 80 -4.94 23.92 -3.19
N SER A 81 -5.44 23.75 -4.42
CA SER A 81 -6.80 23.24 -4.65
C SER A 81 -6.90 21.75 -4.30
N ASP A 82 -8.03 21.34 -3.73
CA ASP A 82 -8.37 19.93 -3.44
C ASP A 82 -8.52 19.06 -4.70
N THR A 83 -8.59 19.68 -5.89
CA THR A 83 -8.61 18.99 -7.17
C THR A 83 -7.22 18.96 -7.82
N PRO A 84 -6.77 17.81 -8.34
CA PRO A 84 -5.49 17.69 -9.02
C PRO A 84 -5.46 18.51 -10.34
N PRO A 85 -4.28 18.98 -10.77
CA PRO A 85 -4.11 19.63 -12.07
C PRO A 85 -4.52 18.74 -13.24
N ALA A 86 -5.03 19.35 -14.31
CA ALA A 86 -5.44 18.60 -15.51
C ALA A 86 -4.30 17.80 -16.15
N TRP A 87 -3.05 18.29 -16.09
CA TRP A 87 -1.90 17.59 -16.63
C TRP A 87 -1.53 16.33 -15.82
N VAL A 88 -1.74 16.33 -14.49
CA VAL A 88 -1.59 15.11 -13.66
C VAL A 88 -2.62 14.08 -14.09
N LEU A 89 -3.87 14.52 -14.26
CA LEU A 89 -4.96 13.67 -14.72
C LEU A 89 -4.75 13.15 -16.15
N ASN A 90 -4.02 13.88 -16.99
CA ASN A 90 -3.62 13.43 -18.32
C ASN A 90 -2.53 12.36 -18.23
N LEU A 91 -1.47 12.57 -17.44
CA LEU A 91 -0.41 11.57 -17.19
C LEU A 91 -0.95 10.28 -16.58
N GLN A 92 -2.01 10.39 -15.79
CA GLN A 92 -2.75 9.27 -15.22
C GLN A 92 -3.54 8.46 -16.24
N ALA A 93 -3.79 8.99 -17.45
CA ALA A 93 -4.54 8.31 -18.50
C ALA A 93 -3.65 7.94 -19.70
N ASP A 94 -2.60 8.71 -19.96
CA ASP A 94 -1.54 8.45 -20.93
C ASP A 94 -0.21 8.83 -20.28
N PRO A 95 0.62 7.86 -19.87
CA PRO A 95 1.85 8.14 -19.14
C PRO A 95 2.92 8.78 -20.03
N ASP A 96 2.79 8.73 -21.35
CA ASP A 96 3.76 9.34 -22.24
C ASP A 96 3.59 10.85 -22.31
N ALA A 97 4.72 11.55 -22.18
CA ALA A 97 4.79 12.99 -22.22
C ALA A 97 6.10 13.46 -22.84
N GLU A 98 6.21 14.76 -23.07
CA GLU A 98 7.45 15.41 -23.42
C GLU A 98 7.73 16.54 -22.44
N ILE A 99 8.97 16.61 -21.97
CA ILE A 99 9.46 17.74 -21.17
C ILE A 99 10.33 18.62 -22.06
N GLN A 100 10.15 19.93 -21.93
CA GLN A 100 11.02 20.94 -22.50
C GLN A 100 11.59 21.85 -21.42
N VAL A 101 12.92 21.92 -21.32
CA VAL A 101 13.67 22.85 -20.46
C VAL A 101 14.61 23.68 -21.33
N GLY A 102 14.38 25.00 -21.36
CA GLY A 102 14.94 25.86 -22.40
C GLY A 102 14.65 25.29 -23.81
N THR A 103 15.69 25.17 -24.62
CA THR A 103 15.63 24.60 -25.97
C THR A 103 15.74 23.07 -26.00
N LEU A 104 15.98 22.42 -24.86
CA LEU A 104 16.13 20.96 -24.79
C LEU A 104 14.76 20.31 -24.61
N ARG A 105 14.48 19.30 -25.44
CA ARG A 105 13.23 18.53 -25.42
C ARG A 105 13.55 17.05 -25.37
N TRP A 106 12.85 16.31 -24.53
CA TRP A 106 12.98 14.86 -24.48
C TRP A 106 11.66 14.19 -24.07
N PRO A 107 11.36 13.00 -24.62
CA PRO A 107 10.24 12.21 -24.18
C PRO A 107 10.46 11.72 -22.75
N VAL A 108 9.39 11.64 -21.98
CA VAL A 108 9.35 11.04 -20.66
C VAL A 108 8.12 10.15 -20.54
N ARG A 109 8.18 9.18 -19.63
CA ARG A 109 7.05 8.34 -19.29
C ARG A 109 6.80 8.44 -17.78
N ALA A 110 5.58 8.73 -17.37
CA ALA A 110 5.17 8.70 -15.98
C ALA A 110 5.20 7.24 -15.50
N ARG A 111 5.90 7.01 -14.38
CA ARG A 111 6.10 5.68 -13.78
C ARG A 111 5.46 5.66 -12.41
N PHE A 112 4.92 4.51 -12.04
CA PHE A 112 4.36 4.30 -10.72
C PHE A 112 4.55 2.85 -10.30
N THR A 113 5.16 2.65 -9.14
CA THR A 113 5.28 1.35 -8.48
C THR A 113 4.76 1.49 -7.06
N ALA A 114 3.79 0.67 -6.67
CA ALA A 114 3.20 0.75 -5.35
C ALA A 114 4.24 0.51 -4.25
N ALA A 115 5.19 -0.40 -4.46
CA ALA A 115 6.28 -0.60 -3.50
C ALA A 115 7.10 0.68 -3.25
N THR A 116 7.37 1.52 -4.25
CA THR A 116 8.07 2.79 -4.00
C THR A 116 7.19 3.79 -3.27
N ASP A 117 5.89 3.84 -3.59
CA ASP A 117 4.93 4.75 -2.96
C ASP A 117 4.68 4.42 -1.48
N PHE A 118 4.71 3.13 -1.10
CA PHE A 118 4.44 2.66 0.26
C PHE A 118 5.69 2.34 1.08
N LEU A 119 6.83 2.00 0.48
CA LEU A 119 8.04 1.61 1.20
C LEU A 119 9.16 2.65 1.04
N ASP A 120 9.58 2.95 -0.18
CA ASP A 120 10.72 3.86 -0.41
C ASP A 120 10.40 5.31 -0.01
N SER A 121 9.16 5.75 -0.20
CA SER A 121 8.69 7.08 0.23
C SER A 121 8.87 7.33 1.73
N ASN A 122 8.85 6.27 2.55
CA ASN A 122 9.14 6.36 3.98
C ASN A 122 10.63 6.61 4.23
N LEU A 123 11.52 6.01 3.44
CA LEU A 123 12.96 6.28 3.52
C LEU A 123 13.27 7.72 3.10
N GLU A 124 12.67 8.16 1.99
CA GLU A 124 12.82 9.53 1.46
C GLU A 124 12.31 10.57 2.46
N ALA A 125 11.26 10.25 3.21
CA ALA A 125 10.74 11.08 4.29
C ALA A 125 11.54 11.00 5.60
N GLY A 126 12.71 10.34 5.61
CA GLY A 126 13.59 10.25 6.78
C GLY A 126 13.15 9.23 7.84
N ARG A 127 12.19 8.35 7.54
CA ARG A 127 11.66 7.36 8.48
C ARG A 127 12.40 6.02 8.47
N ALA A 128 13.58 5.94 7.86
CA ALA A 128 14.36 4.70 7.77
C ALA A 128 14.58 4.03 9.15
N GLY A 129 14.86 4.81 10.20
CA GLY A 129 15.06 4.30 11.56
C GLY A 129 13.77 4.13 12.39
N LYS A 130 12.59 4.43 11.83
CA LYS A 130 11.31 4.28 12.53
C LYS A 130 10.85 2.82 12.44
N VAL A 131 10.30 2.30 13.52
CA VAL A 131 9.68 0.97 13.56
C VAL A 131 8.47 0.92 12.62
N ALA A 132 8.50 0.01 11.66
CA ALA A 132 7.42 -0.26 10.73
C ALA A 132 6.55 -1.40 11.22
N ILE A 133 7.17 -2.53 11.59
CA ILE A 133 6.48 -3.77 11.97
C ILE A 133 6.90 -4.17 13.38
N ARG A 134 5.93 -4.53 14.21
CA ARG A 134 6.13 -5.01 15.58
C ARG A 134 5.64 -6.44 15.69
N THR A 135 6.42 -7.28 16.36
CA THR A 135 6.07 -8.68 16.62
C THR A 135 6.53 -9.08 18.01
N GLN A 136 6.06 -10.22 18.51
CA GLN A 136 6.58 -10.76 19.78
C GLN A 136 8.05 -11.19 19.68
N GLU A 137 8.56 -11.42 18.47
CA GLU A 137 9.93 -11.86 18.20
C GLU A 137 10.89 -10.69 17.98
N GLY A 138 10.36 -9.47 17.82
CA GLY A 138 11.12 -8.24 17.67
C GLY A 138 10.50 -7.27 16.68
N ASP A 139 10.97 -6.03 16.76
CA ASP A 139 10.55 -4.95 15.86
C ASP A 139 11.43 -4.93 14.59
N ARG A 140 10.88 -4.41 13.51
CA ARG A 140 11.60 -4.11 12.25
C ARG A 140 11.32 -2.68 11.83
N THR A 141 12.38 -1.97 11.47
CA THR A 141 12.34 -0.60 10.97
C THR A 141 11.99 -0.55 9.48
N TYR A 142 11.56 0.60 8.99
CA TYR A 142 11.33 0.81 7.55
C TYR A 142 12.60 0.53 6.73
N GLY A 143 13.77 0.90 7.23
CA GLY A 143 15.06 0.65 6.57
C GLY A 143 15.34 -0.85 6.40
N GLU A 144 15.13 -1.64 7.45
CA GLU A 144 15.31 -3.10 7.41
C GLU A 144 14.32 -3.77 6.45
N VAL A 145 13.03 -3.40 6.53
CA VAL A 145 12.00 -3.93 5.62
C VAL A 145 12.31 -3.57 4.16
N ALA A 146 12.76 -2.35 3.90
CA ALA A 146 13.13 -1.92 2.54
C ALA A 146 14.35 -2.66 2.00
N GLU A 147 15.37 -2.87 2.83
CA GLU A 147 16.55 -3.64 2.44
C GLU A 147 16.19 -5.11 2.14
N GLU A 148 15.43 -5.77 3.02
CA GLU A 148 15.01 -7.16 2.84
C GLU A 148 14.06 -7.32 1.64
N ALA A 149 13.15 -6.37 1.41
CA ALA A 149 12.32 -6.33 0.20
C ALA A 149 13.16 -6.19 -1.08
N ASN A 150 14.19 -5.34 -1.07
CA ASN A 150 15.09 -5.20 -2.22
C ASN A 150 15.86 -6.49 -2.49
N ARG A 151 16.35 -7.15 -1.44
CA ARG A 151 17.04 -8.44 -1.53
C ARG A 151 16.12 -9.50 -2.11
N TRP A 152 14.88 -9.59 -1.63
CA TRP A 152 13.89 -10.50 -2.19
C TRP A 152 13.62 -10.23 -3.68
N GLY A 153 13.40 -8.97 -4.06
CA GLY A 153 13.16 -8.63 -5.46
C GLY A 153 14.36 -8.93 -6.38
N ASN A 154 15.60 -8.79 -5.89
CA ASN A 154 16.79 -9.23 -6.61
C ASN A 154 16.91 -10.76 -6.68
N ALA A 155 16.62 -11.48 -5.58
CA ALA A 155 16.59 -12.93 -5.57
C ALA A 155 15.57 -13.47 -6.59
N LEU A 156 14.38 -12.87 -6.69
CA LEU A 156 13.40 -13.20 -7.72
C LEU A 156 13.96 -13.06 -9.15
N ARG A 157 14.71 -11.99 -9.43
CA ARG A 157 15.36 -11.80 -10.74
C ARG A 157 16.40 -12.88 -11.02
N GLU A 158 17.18 -13.27 -10.02
CA GLU A 158 18.15 -14.38 -10.12
C GLU A 158 17.46 -15.73 -10.33
N LEU A 159 16.24 -15.91 -9.80
CA LEU A 159 15.38 -17.06 -10.06
C LEU A 159 14.61 -16.97 -11.40
N HIS A 160 14.95 -16.00 -12.25
CA HIS A 160 14.33 -15.76 -13.56
C HIS A 160 12.82 -15.44 -13.49
N VAL A 161 12.40 -14.78 -12.42
CA VAL A 161 11.07 -14.17 -12.33
C VAL A 161 11.11 -12.83 -13.06
N GLU A 162 10.35 -12.75 -14.14
CA GLU A 162 10.23 -11.56 -14.97
C GLU A 162 9.04 -10.69 -14.52
N MET A 163 8.89 -9.50 -15.11
CA MET A 163 7.70 -8.67 -14.88
C MET A 163 6.42 -9.48 -15.16
N GLU A 164 5.37 -9.19 -14.41
CA GLU A 164 4.04 -9.82 -14.49
C GLU A 164 3.99 -11.33 -14.13
N ASN A 165 5.12 -11.92 -13.74
CA ASN A 165 5.15 -13.31 -13.27
C ASN A 165 4.58 -13.40 -11.86
N GLN A 166 3.79 -14.44 -11.59
CA GLN A 166 3.12 -14.64 -10.32
C GLN A 166 4.06 -15.29 -9.29
N VAL A 167 4.03 -14.76 -8.07
CA VAL A 167 4.74 -15.30 -6.91
C VAL A 167 3.71 -15.59 -5.83
N LEU A 168 3.48 -16.86 -5.53
CA LEU A 168 2.52 -17.25 -4.50
C LEU A 168 3.16 -17.07 -3.11
N ILE A 169 2.44 -16.44 -2.18
CA ILE A 169 2.90 -16.14 -0.82
C ILE A 169 1.95 -16.84 0.17
N ALA A 170 2.39 -17.96 0.72
CA ALA A 170 1.72 -18.67 1.82
C ALA A 170 2.55 -18.53 3.10
N VAL A 171 2.62 -17.29 3.60
CA VAL A 171 3.51 -16.87 4.68
C VAL A 171 2.66 -16.41 5.86
N LEU A 172 3.05 -16.83 7.07
CA LEU A 172 2.44 -16.37 8.31
C LEU A 172 2.73 -14.87 8.52
N ASP A 173 1.80 -14.15 9.15
CA ASP A 173 1.95 -12.70 9.35
C ASP A 173 3.22 -12.36 10.14
N GLY A 174 4.13 -11.64 9.50
CA GLY A 174 5.45 -11.27 10.04
C GLY A 174 6.19 -10.34 9.06
N PRO A 175 7.41 -9.89 9.38
CA PRO A 175 8.20 -9.04 8.50
C PRO A 175 8.47 -9.67 7.12
N GLU A 176 8.68 -10.99 7.08
CA GLU A 176 8.96 -11.73 5.85
C GLU A 176 7.84 -11.61 4.83
N PHE A 177 6.58 -11.51 5.29
CA PHE A 177 5.45 -11.25 4.40
C PHE A 177 5.61 -9.88 3.71
N ALA A 178 5.93 -8.83 4.46
CA ALA A 178 6.09 -7.47 3.92
C ALA A 178 7.27 -7.41 2.93
N ASN A 179 8.39 -8.05 3.29
CA ASN A 179 9.56 -8.17 2.42
C ASN A 179 9.21 -8.85 1.10
N ALA A 180 8.50 -9.98 1.19
CA ALA A 180 8.09 -10.75 0.03
C ALA A 180 7.09 -9.98 -0.85
N PHE A 181 6.10 -9.34 -0.23
CA PHE A 181 5.05 -8.60 -0.93
C PHE A 181 5.62 -7.37 -1.66
N PHE A 182 6.28 -6.47 -0.94
CA PHE A 182 6.85 -5.26 -1.54
C PHE A 182 8.02 -5.57 -2.47
N GLY A 183 8.87 -6.54 -2.13
CA GLY A 183 10.00 -6.94 -2.97
C GLY A 183 9.56 -7.52 -4.31
N SER A 184 8.47 -8.30 -4.31
CA SER A 184 7.86 -8.82 -5.56
C SER A 184 7.31 -7.69 -6.42
N ILE A 185 6.51 -6.78 -5.84
CA ILE A 185 5.96 -5.63 -6.57
C ILE A 185 7.09 -4.75 -7.13
N LYS A 186 8.13 -4.47 -6.33
CA LYS A 186 9.26 -3.63 -6.71
C LYS A 186 10.10 -4.26 -7.84
N SER A 187 10.21 -5.59 -7.89
CA SER A 187 10.87 -6.28 -9.01
C SER A 187 9.99 -6.41 -10.26
N GLY A 188 8.70 -6.08 -10.14
CA GLY A 188 7.69 -6.17 -11.21
C GLY A 188 6.92 -7.49 -11.24
N ALA A 189 7.20 -8.39 -10.30
CA ALA A 189 6.43 -9.60 -10.09
C ALA A 189 5.09 -9.31 -9.41
N VAL A 190 4.14 -10.22 -9.54
CA VAL A 190 2.77 -10.10 -9.01
C VAL A 190 2.60 -11.05 -7.83
N PRO A 191 2.76 -10.58 -6.57
CA PRO A 191 2.53 -11.42 -5.40
C PRO A 191 1.07 -11.85 -5.29
N ILE A 192 0.87 -13.06 -4.79
CA ILE A 192 -0.44 -13.64 -4.53
C ILE A 192 -0.45 -14.19 -3.10
N PRO A 193 -0.79 -13.35 -2.11
CA PRO A 193 -1.06 -13.82 -0.76
C PRO A 193 -2.21 -14.82 -0.73
N VAL A 194 -2.02 -15.94 -0.05
CA VAL A 194 -3.04 -16.99 0.07
C VAL A 194 -3.24 -17.41 1.52
N ASN A 195 -4.44 -17.91 1.80
CA ASN A 195 -4.81 -18.40 3.13
C ASN A 195 -3.87 -19.53 3.56
N THR A 196 -3.34 -19.40 4.78
CA THR A 196 -2.36 -20.31 5.38
C THR A 196 -2.98 -21.58 5.99
N ASN A 197 -4.31 -21.69 6.02
CA ASN A 197 -5.06 -22.81 6.61
C ASN A 197 -5.73 -23.72 5.56
N LEU A 198 -5.25 -23.70 4.32
CA LEU A 198 -5.83 -24.47 3.22
C LEU A 198 -5.31 -25.91 3.16
N LYS A 199 -6.03 -26.77 2.42
CA LYS A 199 -5.58 -28.14 2.16
C LYS A 199 -4.56 -28.14 1.01
N PRO A 200 -3.70 -29.17 0.93
CA PRO A 200 -2.70 -29.29 -0.14
C PRO A 200 -3.27 -29.09 -1.56
N HIS A 201 -4.42 -29.69 -1.87
CA HIS A 201 -5.04 -29.58 -3.20
C HIS A 201 -5.54 -28.16 -3.54
N ASP A 202 -5.89 -27.35 -2.54
CA ASP A 202 -6.26 -25.94 -2.74
C ASP A 202 -5.03 -25.12 -3.16
N TYR A 203 -3.87 -25.38 -2.54
CA TYR A 203 -2.61 -24.76 -2.96
C TYR A 203 -2.21 -25.19 -4.38
N ALA A 204 -2.39 -26.47 -4.72
CA ALA A 204 -2.15 -26.97 -6.07
C ALA A 204 -3.03 -26.26 -7.11
N TYR A 205 -4.30 -26.01 -6.78
CA TYR A 205 -5.20 -25.22 -7.61
C TYR A 205 -4.68 -23.80 -7.80
N PHE A 206 -4.34 -23.06 -6.73
CA PHE A 206 -3.84 -21.69 -6.84
C PHE A 206 -2.55 -21.58 -7.65
N LEU A 207 -1.60 -22.49 -7.44
CA LEU A 207 -0.34 -22.52 -8.20
C LEU A 207 -0.57 -22.77 -9.69
N ASN A 208 -1.52 -23.65 -10.03
CA ASN A 208 -1.83 -23.97 -11.41
C ASN A 208 -2.68 -22.91 -12.12
N ASP A 209 -3.63 -22.28 -11.42
CA ASP A 209 -4.50 -21.24 -11.96
C ASP A 209 -3.73 -19.94 -12.19
N SER A 210 -2.97 -19.50 -11.19
CA SER A 210 -2.12 -18.30 -11.28
C SER A 210 -0.90 -18.46 -12.17
N ARG A 211 -0.51 -19.71 -12.49
CA ARG A 211 0.75 -20.03 -13.17
C ARG A 211 1.99 -19.54 -12.41
N ALA A 212 1.92 -19.45 -11.09
CA ALA A 212 3.04 -19.02 -10.26
C ALA A 212 4.29 -19.89 -10.48
N LYS A 213 5.42 -19.22 -10.75
CA LYS A 213 6.73 -19.87 -10.96
C LYS A 213 7.47 -20.11 -9.65
N VAL A 214 7.20 -19.27 -8.66
CA VAL A 214 7.82 -19.32 -7.33
C VAL A 214 6.71 -19.32 -6.28
N ALA A 215 6.87 -20.16 -5.26
CA ALA A 215 6.08 -20.11 -4.04
C ALA A 215 7.02 -19.83 -2.86
N LEU A 216 6.67 -18.83 -2.05
CA LEU A 216 7.28 -18.59 -0.75
C LEU A 216 6.34 -19.06 0.35
N VAL A 217 6.84 -19.92 1.23
CA VAL A 217 6.03 -20.57 2.27
C VAL A 217 6.71 -20.52 3.62
N SER A 218 5.96 -20.34 4.71
CA SER A 218 6.53 -20.57 6.05
C SER A 218 6.70 -22.07 6.33
N ALA A 219 7.75 -22.46 7.06
CA ALA A 219 8.09 -23.86 7.32
C ALA A 219 6.90 -24.73 7.80
N PRO A 220 6.01 -24.27 8.71
CA PRO A 220 4.85 -25.06 9.13
C PRO A 220 3.87 -25.44 7.99
N LEU A 221 3.94 -24.75 6.86
CA LEU A 221 3.10 -24.99 5.68
C LEU A 221 3.80 -25.80 4.60
N ALA A 222 5.13 -25.94 4.65
CA ALA A 222 5.93 -26.49 3.56
C ALA A 222 5.49 -27.91 3.16
N ASP A 223 5.09 -28.75 4.13
CA ASP A 223 4.63 -30.11 3.87
C ASP A 223 3.38 -30.17 2.98
N ALA A 224 2.46 -29.21 3.11
CA ALA A 224 1.29 -29.15 2.25
C ALA A 224 1.68 -28.90 0.78
N PHE A 225 2.72 -28.11 0.53
CA PHE A 225 3.25 -27.85 -0.81
C PHE A 225 4.06 -29.03 -1.35
N ARG A 226 4.85 -29.70 -0.49
CA ARG A 226 5.62 -30.90 -0.85
C ARG A 226 4.70 -32.01 -1.38
N GLN A 227 3.56 -32.23 -0.73
CA GLN A 227 2.59 -33.26 -1.12
C GLN A 227 2.06 -33.10 -2.55
N VAL A 228 1.88 -31.86 -3.01
CA VAL A 228 1.28 -31.56 -4.32
C VAL A 228 2.28 -30.99 -5.34
N ARG A 229 3.58 -30.94 -5.01
CA ARG A 229 4.62 -30.37 -5.88
C ARG A 229 4.63 -31.01 -7.26
N GLY A 230 4.39 -32.31 -7.35
CA GLY A 230 4.32 -33.06 -8.62
C GLY A 230 3.12 -32.70 -9.51
N GLU A 231 2.07 -32.07 -8.95
CA GLU A 231 0.86 -31.65 -9.67
C GLU A 231 0.94 -30.19 -10.17
N CYS A 232 1.96 -29.45 -9.75
CA CYS A 232 2.12 -28.02 -10.02
C CYS A 232 2.89 -27.78 -11.34
N ARG A 233 2.15 -27.57 -12.44
CA ARG A 233 2.72 -27.49 -13.81
C ARG A 233 3.70 -26.33 -14.01
N PHE A 234 3.46 -25.21 -13.34
CA PHE A 234 4.20 -23.96 -13.54
C PHE A 234 5.23 -23.67 -12.43
N LEU A 235 5.08 -24.31 -11.26
CA LEU A 235 6.01 -24.12 -10.15
C LEU A 235 7.40 -24.60 -10.56
N ARG A 236 8.41 -23.77 -10.29
CA ARG A 236 9.83 -24.07 -10.53
C ARG A 236 10.60 -24.09 -9.22
N GLN A 237 10.34 -23.10 -8.37
CA GLN A 237 11.06 -22.93 -7.11
C GLN A 237 10.09 -22.87 -5.93
N LEU A 238 10.41 -23.63 -4.88
CA LEU A 238 9.77 -23.54 -3.57
C LEU A 238 10.79 -22.95 -2.60
N ALA A 239 10.55 -21.72 -2.16
CA ALA A 239 11.34 -21.04 -1.16
C ALA A 239 10.65 -21.17 0.21
N VAL A 240 11.42 -21.47 1.26
CA VAL A 240 10.89 -21.72 2.60
C VAL A 240 11.50 -20.76 3.61
N ILE A 241 10.66 -20.19 4.47
CA ILE A 241 11.07 -19.44 5.66
C ILE A 241 11.19 -20.43 6.81
N GLY A 242 12.42 -20.70 7.26
CA GLY A 242 12.71 -21.69 8.29
C GLY A 242 13.39 -22.94 7.72
N GLU A 243 13.01 -24.12 8.21
CA GLU A 243 13.62 -25.39 7.82
C GLU A 243 13.32 -25.77 6.36
N VAL A 244 14.38 -26.04 5.59
CA VAL A 244 14.30 -26.40 4.16
C VAL A 244 14.39 -27.91 3.94
N GLY A 245 13.62 -28.40 2.98
CA GLY A 245 13.70 -29.76 2.46
C GLY A 245 14.61 -29.89 1.24
N ALA A 246 14.78 -31.11 0.75
CA ALA A 246 15.61 -31.39 -0.42
C ALA A 246 15.06 -30.72 -1.69
N GLY A 247 15.92 -29.97 -2.39
CA GLY A 247 15.54 -29.26 -3.63
C GLY A 247 14.60 -28.07 -3.40
N GLU A 248 14.58 -27.53 -2.17
CA GLU A 248 13.94 -26.27 -1.79
C GLU A 248 15.00 -25.20 -1.56
N LEU A 249 14.59 -23.93 -1.61
CA LEU A 249 15.47 -22.79 -1.40
C LEU A 249 15.22 -22.20 -0.01
N SER A 250 16.29 -21.87 0.72
CA SER A 250 16.18 -21.11 1.96
C SER A 250 15.92 -19.64 1.67
N PHE A 251 14.83 -19.11 2.21
CA PHE A 251 14.53 -17.68 2.09
C PHE A 251 15.66 -16.81 2.68
N ALA A 252 16.20 -17.20 3.83
CA ALA A 252 17.29 -16.47 4.49
C ALA A 252 18.57 -16.44 3.62
N GLU A 253 18.94 -17.57 3.00
CA GLU A 253 20.10 -17.64 2.12
C GLU A 253 19.90 -16.84 0.83
N LEU A 254 18.68 -16.86 0.26
CA LEU A 254 18.32 -16.02 -0.89
C LEU A 254 18.49 -14.53 -0.57
N LEU A 255 18.01 -14.07 0.60
CA LEU A 255 18.18 -12.67 0.99
C LEU A 255 19.65 -12.30 1.22
N GLN A 256 20.42 -13.17 1.88
CA GLN A 256 21.85 -12.94 2.15
C GLN A 256 22.68 -12.88 0.86
N GLY A 257 22.37 -13.72 -0.13
CA GLY A 257 23.06 -13.76 -1.42
C GLY A 257 22.72 -12.60 -2.35
N ALA A 258 21.53 -12.01 -2.21
CA ALA A 258 21.04 -10.95 -3.09
C ALA A 258 21.52 -9.54 -2.69
N ARG A 259 21.49 -8.60 -3.64
CA ARG A 259 21.87 -7.20 -3.40
C ARG A 259 20.82 -6.44 -2.58
N ALA A 260 21.29 -5.55 -1.69
CA ALA A 260 20.47 -4.68 -0.84
C ALA A 260 19.75 -3.54 -1.58
N GLN A 261 20.23 -3.16 -2.77
CA GLN A 261 19.60 -2.14 -3.61
C GLN A 261 18.91 -2.78 -4.81
N LEU A 262 17.67 -2.36 -5.07
CA LEU A 262 16.86 -2.81 -6.17
C LEU A 262 16.32 -1.61 -6.95
N THR A 263 16.67 -1.51 -8.23
CA THR A 263 16.00 -0.56 -9.13
C THR A 263 14.56 -1.04 -9.35
N PRO A 264 13.54 -0.21 -9.03
CA PRO A 264 12.13 -0.55 -9.25
C PRO A 264 11.87 -0.90 -10.71
N ALA A 265 10.97 -1.86 -10.95
CA ALA A 265 10.51 -2.22 -12.28
C ALA A 265 9.80 -1.04 -12.98
N ASP A 266 9.92 -1.00 -14.31
CA ASP A 266 9.28 0.02 -15.14
C ASP A 266 7.78 -0.26 -15.29
N THR A 267 7.04 0.05 -14.22
CA THR A 267 5.60 -0.17 -14.12
C THR A 267 4.82 1.15 -14.21
N SER A 268 3.59 1.03 -14.70
CA SER A 268 2.58 2.07 -14.72
C SER A 268 1.56 1.84 -13.60
N ARG A 269 0.75 2.86 -13.32
CA ARG A 269 -0.32 2.76 -12.32
C ARG A 269 -1.36 1.69 -12.65
N ASP A 270 -1.50 1.32 -13.93
CA ASP A 270 -2.54 0.41 -14.42
C ASP A 270 -2.00 -1.01 -14.69
N ASP A 271 -0.74 -1.27 -14.35
CA ASP A 271 -0.17 -2.61 -14.42
C ASP A 271 -0.65 -3.46 -13.23
N MET A 272 -0.63 -4.78 -13.40
CA MET A 272 -0.95 -5.71 -12.31
C MET A 272 0.01 -5.52 -11.14
N CYS A 273 -0.55 -5.45 -9.93
CA CYS A 273 0.21 -5.28 -8.70
C CYS A 273 0.20 -6.54 -7.86
N PHE A 274 -0.97 -7.08 -7.53
CA PHE A 274 -1.11 -8.30 -6.74
C PHE A 274 -2.46 -8.97 -7.02
N TRP A 275 -2.60 -10.23 -6.65
CA TRP A 275 -3.89 -10.92 -6.69
C TRP A 275 -4.35 -11.29 -5.30
N LEU A 276 -5.67 -11.40 -5.14
CA LEU A 276 -6.31 -12.01 -3.99
C LEU A 276 -7.38 -12.99 -4.45
N TYR A 277 -7.35 -14.22 -3.95
CA TYR A 277 -8.40 -15.18 -4.27
C TYR A 277 -9.66 -14.89 -3.43
N SER A 278 -10.81 -14.82 -4.10
CA SER A 278 -12.13 -14.77 -3.48
C SER A 278 -12.82 -16.13 -3.60
N SER A 279 -13.54 -16.55 -2.55
CA SER A 279 -14.21 -17.86 -2.52
C SER A 279 -15.38 -17.99 -3.49
N GLY A 280 -16.00 -16.89 -3.91
CA GLY A 280 -17.17 -16.89 -4.80
C GLY A 280 -18.38 -17.66 -4.24
N THR A 281 -19.55 -17.51 -4.86
CA THR A 281 -20.76 -18.26 -4.48
C THR A 281 -20.90 -19.59 -5.23
N THR A 282 -20.16 -19.78 -6.32
CA THR A 282 -20.20 -20.97 -7.18
C THR A 282 -18.81 -21.28 -7.73
N GLY A 283 -18.39 -22.56 -7.62
CA GLY A 283 -17.16 -23.06 -8.22
C GLY A 283 -15.90 -22.82 -7.39
N PHE A 284 -14.75 -22.95 -8.04
CA PHE A 284 -13.44 -22.73 -7.41
C PHE A 284 -13.18 -21.24 -7.15
N PRO A 285 -12.31 -20.89 -6.17
CA PRO A 285 -11.96 -19.50 -5.89
C PRO A 285 -11.39 -18.79 -7.12
N LYS A 286 -11.65 -17.49 -7.25
CA LYS A 286 -11.24 -16.68 -8.41
C LYS A 286 -10.20 -15.65 -7.99
N GLY A 287 -9.12 -15.54 -8.77
CA GLY A 287 -8.10 -14.51 -8.56
C GLY A 287 -8.60 -13.13 -8.95
N THR A 288 -8.88 -12.27 -7.97
CA THR A 288 -9.12 -10.85 -8.17
C THR A 288 -7.78 -10.15 -8.40
N VAL A 289 -7.66 -9.47 -9.54
CA VAL A 289 -6.44 -8.73 -9.91
C VAL A 289 -6.56 -7.29 -9.45
N HIS A 290 -5.57 -6.82 -8.68
CA HIS A 290 -5.44 -5.43 -8.26
C HIS A 290 -4.31 -4.73 -8.99
N LEU A 291 -4.54 -3.46 -9.33
CA LEU A 291 -3.60 -2.62 -10.05
C LEU A 291 -2.73 -1.82 -9.09
N GLN A 292 -1.60 -1.29 -9.58
CA GLN A 292 -0.62 -0.61 -8.74
C GLN A 292 -1.25 0.53 -7.91
N HIS A 293 -2.25 1.22 -8.45
CA HIS A 293 -2.90 2.35 -7.77
C HIS A 293 -3.96 1.98 -6.71
N ASP A 294 -4.42 0.74 -6.64
CA ASP A 294 -5.59 0.38 -5.82
C ASP A 294 -5.34 0.58 -4.33
N MET A 295 -4.16 0.17 -3.84
CA MET A 295 -3.76 0.40 -2.45
C MET A 295 -3.74 1.88 -2.11
N ARG A 296 -3.29 2.73 -3.05
CA ARG A 296 -3.26 4.18 -2.86
C ARG A 296 -4.66 4.76 -2.75
N PHE A 297 -5.61 4.31 -3.58
CA PHE A 297 -7.00 4.76 -3.46
C PHE A 297 -7.63 4.36 -2.13
N CYS A 298 -7.44 3.12 -1.68
CA CYS A 298 -7.91 2.68 -0.37
C CYS A 298 -7.29 3.52 0.75
N THR A 299 -6.00 3.83 0.65
CA THR A 299 -5.28 4.60 1.67
C THR A 299 -5.77 6.04 1.75
N GLU A 300 -5.96 6.72 0.61
CA GLU A 300 -6.46 8.10 0.60
C GLU A 300 -7.94 8.19 1.00
N SER A 301 -8.79 7.28 0.52
CA SER A 301 -10.24 7.35 0.71
C SER A 301 -10.73 6.77 2.03
N TYR A 302 -10.04 5.76 2.59
CA TYR A 302 -10.46 5.11 3.83
C TYR A 302 -9.50 5.43 4.98
N ALA A 303 -8.23 5.02 4.89
CA ALA A 303 -7.28 5.20 5.98
C ALA A 303 -7.13 6.68 6.40
N LYS A 304 -6.92 7.58 5.44
CA LYS A 304 -6.78 9.02 5.74
C LYS A 304 -8.12 9.71 5.97
N GLN A 305 -9.07 9.59 5.05
CA GLN A 305 -10.32 10.37 5.12
C GLN A 305 -11.35 9.86 6.14
N VAL A 306 -11.40 8.55 6.40
CA VAL A 306 -12.37 7.96 7.35
C VAL A 306 -11.71 7.73 8.71
N LEU A 307 -10.56 7.04 8.72
CA LEU A 307 -9.88 6.69 9.97
C LEU A 307 -8.99 7.81 10.50
N GLY A 308 -8.69 8.85 9.71
CA GLY A 308 -7.77 9.91 10.12
C GLY A 308 -6.38 9.38 10.44
N MET A 309 -5.92 8.34 9.74
CA MET A 309 -4.63 7.71 10.01
C MET A 309 -3.48 8.68 9.80
N THR A 310 -2.54 8.68 10.75
CA THR A 310 -1.33 9.50 10.75
C THR A 310 -0.10 8.64 10.99
N GLU A 311 1.08 9.24 10.87
CA GLU A 311 2.33 8.52 11.15
C GLU A 311 2.45 8.07 12.61
N ASP A 312 1.72 8.67 13.56
CA ASP A 312 1.79 8.30 14.98
C ASP A 312 0.93 7.09 15.36
N ASP A 313 0.14 6.58 14.42
CA ASP A 313 -0.73 5.44 14.67
C ASP A 313 0.05 4.12 14.78
N VAL A 314 -0.51 3.21 15.59
CA VAL A 314 -0.09 1.80 15.68
C VAL A 314 -1.31 0.94 15.38
N THR A 315 -1.26 0.18 14.28
CA THR A 315 -2.37 -0.69 13.88
C THR A 315 -2.19 -2.09 14.45
N PHE A 316 -3.28 -2.72 14.88
CA PHE A 316 -3.31 -4.15 15.18
C PHE A 316 -4.54 -4.81 14.57
N SER A 317 -4.34 -5.74 13.63
CA SER A 317 -5.41 -6.43 12.91
C SER A 317 -5.46 -7.90 13.29
N VAL A 318 -6.65 -8.41 13.61
CA VAL A 318 -6.86 -9.87 13.74
C VAL A 318 -7.01 -10.53 12.37
N ALA A 319 -7.46 -9.77 11.36
CA ALA A 319 -7.60 -10.23 10.00
C ALA A 319 -6.21 -10.36 9.37
N LYS A 320 -5.95 -11.53 8.80
CA LYS A 320 -4.63 -11.93 8.28
C LYS A 320 -4.26 -11.21 6.99
N LEU A 321 -2.95 -11.08 6.75
CA LEU A 321 -2.40 -10.33 5.61
C LEU A 321 -2.79 -10.91 4.24
N TYR A 322 -3.23 -12.16 4.17
CA TYR A 322 -3.73 -12.76 2.93
C TYR A 322 -5.19 -12.42 2.58
N PHE A 323 -5.91 -11.70 3.46
CA PHE A 323 -7.24 -11.17 3.15
C PHE A 323 -7.16 -9.70 2.76
N ALA A 324 -7.99 -9.25 1.83
CA ALA A 324 -8.07 -7.85 1.39
C ALA A 324 -8.16 -6.86 2.56
N TYR A 325 -9.03 -7.16 3.54
CA TYR A 325 -9.21 -6.38 4.76
C TYR A 325 -7.91 -6.33 5.59
N GLY A 326 -7.32 -7.49 5.92
CA GLY A 326 -6.11 -7.57 6.72
C GLY A 326 -4.86 -6.98 6.05
N LEU A 327 -4.73 -7.18 4.73
CA LEU A 327 -3.65 -6.60 3.92
C LEU A 327 -3.65 -5.07 3.98
N GLY A 328 -4.83 -4.44 3.95
CA GLY A 328 -4.94 -3.00 4.14
C GLY A 328 -4.60 -2.58 5.56
N ASN A 329 -5.29 -3.17 6.53
CA ASN A 329 -5.20 -2.76 7.94
C ASN A 329 -3.80 -2.91 8.53
N ALA A 330 -3.09 -3.97 8.15
CA ALA A 330 -1.83 -4.36 8.76
C ALA A 330 -0.62 -4.17 7.83
N LEU A 331 -0.79 -3.77 6.56
CA LEU A 331 0.36 -3.50 5.68
C LEU A 331 0.24 -2.15 4.96
N TYR A 332 -0.58 -2.03 3.93
CA TYR A 332 -0.47 -0.85 3.08
C TYR A 332 -1.04 0.43 3.71
N PHE A 333 -2.05 0.39 4.59
CA PHE A 333 -2.49 1.59 5.30
C PHE A 333 -1.42 2.18 6.23
N PRO A 334 -0.85 1.41 7.18
CA PRO A 334 0.18 1.95 8.06
C PRO A 334 1.41 2.41 7.27
N PHE A 335 1.85 1.66 6.25
CA PHE A 335 2.99 2.05 5.41
C PHE A 335 2.69 3.32 4.60
N GLY A 336 1.46 3.50 4.12
CA GLY A 336 1.06 4.66 3.31
C GLY A 336 0.96 5.98 4.09
N VAL A 337 0.96 5.93 5.42
CA VAL A 337 1.03 7.11 6.31
C VAL A 337 2.32 7.16 7.13
N GLY A 338 3.18 6.15 7.05
CA GLY A 338 4.40 6.05 7.85
C GLY A 338 4.20 5.62 9.31
N ALA A 339 3.07 4.98 9.61
CA ALA A 339 2.72 4.41 10.92
C ALA A 339 3.43 3.08 11.21
N SER A 340 3.19 2.52 12.40
CA SER A 340 3.63 1.17 12.75
C SER A 340 2.46 0.17 12.73
N THR A 341 2.76 -1.10 12.52
CA THR A 341 1.77 -2.20 12.52
C THR A 341 2.23 -3.37 13.36
N VAL A 342 1.31 -4.02 14.06
CA VAL A 342 1.56 -5.23 14.85
C VAL A 342 1.15 -6.44 14.02
N HIS A 343 2.09 -7.36 13.79
CA HIS A 343 1.82 -8.64 13.13
C HIS A 343 1.72 -9.78 14.16
N LEU A 344 0.77 -10.67 13.94
CA LEU A 344 0.54 -11.87 14.75
C LEU A 344 0.50 -13.09 13.83
N ALA A 345 1.56 -13.90 13.83
CA ALA A 345 1.63 -15.13 13.02
C ALA A 345 0.55 -16.15 13.40
N GLY A 346 0.32 -16.32 14.71
CA GLY A 346 -0.58 -17.34 15.27
C GLY A 346 -2.08 -17.01 15.20
N PRO A 347 -2.95 -17.91 15.70
CA PRO A 347 -4.38 -17.68 15.72
C PRO A 347 -4.75 -16.49 16.65
N PRO A 348 -5.76 -15.68 16.28
CA PRO A 348 -6.19 -14.53 17.06
C PRO A 348 -7.11 -14.93 18.23
N ALA A 349 -6.64 -15.81 19.13
CA ALA A 349 -7.40 -16.22 20.30
C ALA A 349 -7.43 -15.09 21.37
N PRO A 350 -8.53 -14.89 22.13
CA PRO A 350 -8.63 -13.81 23.12
C PRO A 350 -7.46 -13.78 24.13
N GLY A 351 -7.03 -14.95 24.61
CA GLY A 351 -5.90 -15.07 25.54
C GLY A 351 -4.55 -14.64 24.95
N THR A 352 -4.42 -14.58 23.62
CA THR A 352 -3.24 -14.04 22.93
C THR A 352 -3.45 -12.58 22.55
N LEU A 353 -4.64 -12.21 22.08
CA LEU A 353 -4.93 -10.86 21.60
C LEU A 353 -4.88 -9.80 22.71
N LEU A 354 -5.55 -10.04 23.85
CA LEU A 354 -5.69 -9.03 24.90
C LEU A 354 -4.34 -8.60 25.51
N PRO A 355 -3.42 -9.53 25.83
CA PRO A 355 -2.07 -9.16 26.27
C PRO A 355 -1.30 -8.34 25.22
N LEU A 356 -1.47 -8.64 23.93
CA LEU A 356 -0.80 -7.91 22.85
C LEU A 356 -1.35 -6.50 22.69
N VAL A 357 -2.67 -6.30 22.86
CA VAL A 357 -3.26 -4.95 22.88
C VAL A 357 -2.63 -4.13 24.02
N ARG A 358 -2.50 -4.70 25.21
CA ARG A 358 -1.84 -4.03 26.35
C ARG A 358 -0.36 -3.73 26.08
N HIS A 359 0.36 -4.70 25.50
CA HIS A 359 1.80 -4.60 25.27
C HIS A 359 2.14 -3.58 24.17
N PHE A 360 1.50 -3.69 23.01
CA PHE A 360 1.81 -2.85 21.85
C PHE A 360 1.04 -1.53 21.81
N ARG A 361 -0.01 -1.38 22.63
CA ARG A 361 -0.83 -0.17 22.76
C ARG A 361 -1.29 0.39 21.40
N PRO A 362 -2.01 -0.40 20.59
CA PRO A 362 -2.45 0.05 19.28
C PRO A 362 -3.39 1.25 19.41
N THR A 363 -3.33 2.16 18.44
CA THR A 363 -4.30 3.27 18.32
C THR A 363 -5.52 2.84 17.51
N LEU A 364 -5.33 1.93 16.55
CA LEU A 364 -6.40 1.36 15.73
C LEU A 364 -6.41 -0.16 15.87
N TYR A 365 -7.57 -0.70 16.27
CA TYR A 365 -7.77 -2.13 16.41
C TYR A 365 -8.79 -2.64 15.39
N PHE A 366 -8.33 -3.50 14.48
CA PHE A 366 -9.15 -4.06 13.41
C PHE A 366 -9.52 -5.49 13.75
N SER A 367 -10.82 -5.77 13.82
CA SER A 367 -11.32 -7.12 14.06
C SER A 367 -12.50 -7.45 13.18
N VAL A 368 -13.07 -8.64 13.37
CA VAL A 368 -14.25 -9.14 12.66
C VAL A 368 -15.32 -9.51 13.70
N PRO A 369 -16.61 -9.50 13.36
CA PRO A 369 -17.70 -9.75 14.31
C PRO A 369 -17.51 -11.03 15.13
N THR A 370 -17.15 -12.14 14.49
CA THR A 370 -16.88 -13.42 15.18
C THR A 370 -15.76 -13.30 16.23
N SER A 371 -14.69 -12.54 15.93
CA SER A 371 -13.59 -12.34 16.89
C SER A 371 -13.98 -11.39 18.03
N TYR A 372 -14.74 -10.33 17.75
CA TYR A 372 -15.30 -9.47 18.80
C TYR A 372 -16.19 -10.27 19.76
N ALA A 373 -17.07 -11.12 19.23
CA ALA A 373 -17.94 -11.98 20.03
C ALA A 373 -17.14 -12.94 20.92
N ALA A 374 -16.12 -13.61 20.36
CA ALA A 374 -15.25 -14.51 21.10
C ALA A 374 -14.47 -13.79 22.21
N THR A 375 -13.94 -12.58 21.93
CA THR A 375 -13.23 -11.78 22.94
C THR A 375 -14.19 -11.28 24.03
N LEU A 376 -15.42 -10.86 23.70
CA LEU A 376 -16.44 -10.48 24.70
C LEU A 376 -16.90 -11.65 25.57
N ALA A 377 -16.78 -12.89 25.08
CA ALA A 377 -17.12 -14.10 25.80
C ALA A 377 -15.96 -14.67 26.64
N ALA A 378 -14.75 -14.10 26.53
CA ALA A 378 -13.58 -14.55 27.28
C ALA A 378 -13.75 -14.31 28.80
N ASP A 379 -13.10 -15.16 29.59
CA ASP A 379 -13.15 -15.10 31.05
C ASP A 379 -12.65 -13.76 31.61
N PRO A 380 -13.15 -13.32 32.78
CA PRO A 380 -12.71 -12.07 33.40
C PRO A 380 -11.19 -11.95 33.58
N GLU A 381 -10.51 -13.04 33.95
CA GLU A 381 -9.05 -13.09 34.14
C GLU A 381 -8.27 -12.83 32.84
N VAL A 382 -8.83 -13.22 31.69
CA VAL A 382 -8.25 -12.93 30.37
C VAL A 382 -8.38 -11.44 30.06
N TRP A 383 -9.50 -10.83 30.45
CA TRP A 383 -9.73 -9.40 30.29
C TRP A 383 -8.89 -8.52 31.23
N GLU A 384 -8.46 -9.01 32.39
CA GLU A 384 -7.54 -8.27 33.28
C GLU A 384 -6.20 -7.95 32.59
N GLN A 385 -5.87 -8.69 31.53
CA GLN A 385 -4.66 -8.50 30.73
C GLN A 385 -4.85 -7.49 29.58
N ALA A 386 -6.06 -6.99 29.36
CA ALA A 386 -6.38 -6.04 28.30
C ALA A 386 -6.12 -4.58 28.73
N ASP A 387 -5.71 -3.73 27.79
CA ASP A 387 -5.73 -2.27 27.97
C ASP A 387 -6.02 -1.56 26.64
N PHE A 388 -7.29 -1.14 26.47
CA PHE A 388 -7.76 -0.43 25.28
C PHE A 388 -7.63 1.10 25.40
N SER A 389 -7.01 1.64 26.45
CA SER A 389 -6.89 3.10 26.68
C SER A 389 -6.16 3.87 25.58
N SER A 390 -5.34 3.18 24.78
CA SER A 390 -4.64 3.75 23.62
C SER A 390 -5.47 3.70 22.33
N VAL A 391 -6.49 2.85 22.28
CA VAL A 391 -7.27 2.60 21.07
C VAL A 391 -8.30 3.71 20.90
N ARG A 392 -8.18 4.49 19.82
CA ARG A 392 -9.10 5.59 19.49
C ARG A 392 -10.28 5.15 18.63
N ALA A 393 -10.13 4.03 17.90
CA ALA A 393 -11.22 3.42 17.15
C ALA A 393 -11.00 1.92 16.96
N CYS A 394 -12.09 1.17 17.02
CA CYS A 394 -12.17 -0.20 16.58
C CYS A 394 -12.83 -0.25 15.20
N VAL A 395 -12.44 -1.20 14.35
CA VAL A 395 -13.02 -1.35 12.99
C VAL A 395 -13.46 -2.80 12.79
N SER A 396 -14.65 -2.97 12.23
CA SER A 396 -15.21 -4.27 11.84
C SER A 396 -15.51 -4.33 10.35
N ALA A 397 -15.25 -5.49 9.74
CA ALA A 397 -15.64 -5.79 8.38
C ALA A 397 -15.62 -7.31 8.13
N GLY A 398 -16.15 -7.72 6.97
CA GLY A 398 -16.08 -9.10 6.47
C GLY A 398 -17.25 -10.00 6.85
N GLU A 399 -18.01 -9.63 7.88
CA GLU A 399 -19.25 -10.30 8.31
C GLU A 399 -20.25 -9.23 8.80
N PRO A 400 -21.56 -9.51 8.82
CA PRO A 400 -22.54 -8.61 9.45
C PRO A 400 -22.27 -8.43 10.95
N LEU A 401 -22.20 -7.18 11.41
CA LEU A 401 -22.02 -6.85 12.83
C LEU A 401 -23.37 -6.70 13.54
N ALA A 402 -23.67 -7.60 14.49
CA ALA A 402 -24.86 -7.47 15.32
C ALA A 402 -24.76 -6.28 16.28
N GLY A 403 -25.81 -5.47 16.40
CA GLY A 403 -25.84 -4.31 17.31
C GLY A 403 -25.51 -4.63 18.76
N SER A 404 -25.89 -5.81 19.25
CA SER A 404 -25.55 -6.28 20.60
C SER A 404 -24.04 -6.47 20.83
N ILE A 405 -23.25 -6.82 19.81
CA ILE A 405 -21.78 -6.90 19.90
C ILE A 405 -21.21 -5.50 20.05
N LEU A 406 -21.70 -4.55 19.25
CA LEU A 406 -21.27 -3.15 19.26
C LEU A 406 -21.51 -2.51 20.63
N GLU A 407 -22.73 -2.63 21.16
CA GLU A 407 -23.10 -2.08 22.47
C GLU A 407 -22.26 -2.67 23.61
N ARG A 408 -22.11 -4.01 23.64
CA ARG A 408 -21.32 -4.69 24.66
C ARG A 408 -19.84 -4.31 24.59
N TRP A 409 -19.30 -4.14 23.38
CA TRP A 409 -17.92 -3.71 23.19
C TRP A 409 -17.68 -2.27 23.66
N GLN A 410 -18.58 -1.35 23.30
CA GLN A 410 -18.54 0.03 23.75
C GLN A 410 -18.62 0.11 25.29
N HIS A 411 -19.52 -0.66 25.91
CA HIS A 411 -19.66 -0.71 27.36
C HIS A 411 -18.40 -1.27 28.04
N ARG A 412 -17.75 -2.28 27.43
CA ARG A 412 -16.57 -2.95 28.02
C ARG A 412 -15.29 -2.15 27.87
N THR A 413 -15.08 -1.51 26.71
CA THR A 413 -13.80 -0.88 26.34
C THR A 413 -13.85 0.64 26.29
N GLY A 414 -15.06 1.23 26.14
CA GLY A 414 -15.24 2.65 25.88
C GLY A 414 -14.97 3.07 24.42
N VAL A 415 -14.69 2.13 23.52
CA VAL A 415 -14.25 2.41 22.14
C VAL A 415 -15.32 1.99 21.12
N GLU A 416 -15.61 2.89 20.18
CA GLU A 416 -16.59 2.65 19.12
C GLU A 416 -16.06 1.63 18.11
N ILE A 417 -16.96 0.78 17.59
CA ILE A 417 -16.68 -0.07 16.43
C ILE A 417 -17.25 0.61 15.18
N LEU A 418 -16.37 1.01 14.27
CA LEU A 418 -16.73 1.45 12.93
C LEU A 418 -17.01 0.21 12.08
N ASP A 419 -18.27 0.01 11.72
CA ASP A 419 -18.63 -1.09 10.84
C ASP A 419 -18.38 -0.71 9.37
N GLY A 420 -18.00 -1.69 8.57
CA GLY A 420 -17.50 -1.51 7.21
C GLY A 420 -17.90 -2.65 6.30
N ILE A 421 -18.51 -2.30 5.16
CA ILE A 421 -18.78 -3.22 4.07
C ILE A 421 -17.65 -3.09 3.05
N GLY A 422 -17.00 -4.21 2.77
CA GLY A 422 -15.92 -4.32 1.82
C GLY A 422 -15.97 -5.64 1.06
N SER A 423 -15.20 -5.73 -0.01
CA SER A 423 -15.03 -6.97 -0.77
C SER A 423 -13.63 -7.06 -1.34
N THR A 424 -13.19 -8.27 -1.69
CA THR A 424 -11.90 -8.47 -2.34
C THR A 424 -11.85 -7.71 -3.68
N GLU A 425 -12.94 -7.72 -4.46
CA GLU A 425 -13.06 -7.07 -5.77
C GLU A 425 -12.86 -5.55 -5.75
N ILE A 426 -13.19 -4.90 -4.62
CA ILE A 426 -13.02 -3.45 -4.43
C ILE A 426 -11.77 -3.15 -3.56
N CYS A 427 -10.90 -4.14 -3.36
CA CYS A 427 -9.64 -4.08 -2.60
C CYS A 427 -9.78 -3.85 -1.08
N HIS A 428 -10.79 -3.11 -0.63
CA HIS A 428 -11.06 -2.87 0.80
C HIS A 428 -12.53 -2.45 1.04
N ILE A 429 -12.79 -1.77 2.16
CA ILE A 429 -14.07 -1.22 2.59
C ILE A 429 -14.46 -0.05 1.67
N PHE A 430 -15.70 -0.08 1.17
CA PHE A 430 -16.27 0.97 0.31
C PHE A 430 -17.50 1.67 0.92
N VAL A 431 -18.11 1.10 1.96
CA VAL A 431 -19.13 1.77 2.80
C VAL A 431 -18.75 1.57 4.26
N SER A 432 -18.77 2.62 5.07
CA SER A 432 -18.45 2.51 6.50
C SER A 432 -19.10 3.61 7.31
N ASN A 433 -19.28 3.35 8.61
CA ASN A 433 -19.58 4.41 9.56
C ASN A 433 -18.41 5.41 9.67
N ARG A 434 -18.69 6.58 10.23
CA ARG A 434 -17.67 7.57 10.60
C ARG A 434 -17.55 7.66 12.11
N PRO A 435 -16.37 8.01 12.65
CA PRO A 435 -16.19 8.28 14.08
C PRO A 435 -17.27 9.23 14.62
N GLY A 436 -17.90 8.87 15.74
CA GLY A 436 -19.00 9.62 16.36
C GLY A 436 -20.35 9.55 15.63
N GLN A 437 -20.47 8.75 14.56
CA GLN A 437 -21.70 8.57 13.78
C GLN A 437 -22.14 7.10 13.68
N VAL A 438 -21.65 6.26 14.59
CA VAL A 438 -21.94 4.82 14.64
C VAL A 438 -23.39 4.59 15.04
N ARG A 439 -24.07 3.68 14.33
CA ARG A 439 -25.44 3.25 14.63
C ARG A 439 -25.52 1.72 14.65
N PRO A 440 -26.00 1.11 15.74
CA PRO A 440 -26.29 -0.32 15.76
C PRO A 440 -27.23 -0.73 14.61
N ASP A 441 -27.02 -1.93 14.08
CA ASP A 441 -27.90 -2.55 13.06
C ASP A 441 -28.13 -1.67 11.81
N SER A 442 -27.11 -0.92 11.39
CA SER A 442 -27.18 0.00 10.25
C SER A 442 -26.47 -0.49 8.97
N SER A 443 -25.81 -1.65 9.04
CA SER A 443 -25.10 -2.30 7.94
C SER A 443 -25.96 -3.21 7.06
#